data_AF-A0A7K9JQ52-F1
#
_entry.id   AF-A0A7K9JQ52-F1
#
_cell.length_a   1.000
_cell.length_b   1.000
_cell.length_c   1.000
_cell.angle_alpha   90.00
_cell.angle_beta   90.00
_cell.angle_gamma   90.00
#
_symmetry.space_group_name_H-M   'P 1'
#
loop_
_entity.id
_entity.type
_entity.pdbx_description
1 polymer ?
#
loop_
_entity_poly.entity_id
_entity_poly.type
_entity_poly.pdbx_seq_one_letter_code
_entity_poly.pdbx_strand_id
1 'polypeptide(L)'
;ETEPPAPFEVVFISSDHSAEEMVRYMRAMHGDWLALPFHDPYKHDLKKKYNITAIPKLVIVKQTGEVITDKGRKQIRDKGLSCFRNWLEGADIFQNFSS
;
A
#
# COMPACT_ATOMS: atom_id res chain seq x y z
N GLU A 1 5.57 21.88 -14.07
CA GLU A 1 6.80 21.24 -13.57
C GLU A 1 6.39 19.94 -12.91
N THR A 2 6.84 18.80 -13.40
CA THR A 2 6.47 17.50 -12.83
C THR A 2 7.55 17.10 -11.86
N GLU A 3 7.24 17.15 -10.56
CA GLU A 3 8.07 16.51 -9.56
C GLU A 3 8.33 15.05 -9.97
N PRO A 4 9.54 14.50 -9.75
CA PRO A 4 9.80 13.10 -10.02
C PRO A 4 8.81 12.23 -9.23
N PRO A 5 8.33 11.11 -9.81
CA PRO A 5 7.41 10.24 -9.12
C PRO A 5 8.00 9.79 -7.78
N ALA A 6 7.17 9.83 -6.73
CA ALA A 6 7.58 9.36 -5.42
C ALA A 6 8.07 7.91 -5.53
N PRO A 7 9.14 7.50 -4.82
CA PRO A 7 9.67 6.13 -4.85
C PRO A 7 8.78 5.19 -4.03
N PHE A 8 7.50 5.12 -4.40
CA PHE A 8 6.43 4.46 -3.66
C PHE A 8 5.36 3.97 -4.63
N GLU A 9 4.80 2.80 -4.35
CA GLU A 9 3.73 2.21 -5.14
C GLU A 9 2.62 1.72 -4.19
N VAL A 10 1.36 1.80 -4.65
CA VAL A 10 0.21 1.26 -3.96
C VAL A 10 -0.32 0.05 -4.72
N VAL A 11 -0.33 -1.10 -4.06
CA VAL A 11 -0.95 -2.32 -4.59
C VAL A 11 -2.24 -2.61 -3.84
N PHE A 12 -3.37 -2.52 -4.54
CA PHE A 12 -4.68 -2.82 -3.99
C PHE A 12 -4.94 -4.32 -3.94
N ILE A 13 -5.33 -4.81 -2.76
CA ILE A 13 -5.76 -6.19 -2.53
C ILE A 13 -7.25 -6.15 -2.20
N SER A 14 -8.08 -6.53 -3.16
CA SER A 14 -9.54 -6.47 -3.02
C SER A 14 -10.06 -7.47 -1.97
N SER A 15 -11.05 -7.01 -1.20
CA SER A 15 -11.90 -7.86 -0.36
C SER A 15 -13.36 -7.87 -0.84
N ASP A 16 -13.60 -7.38 -2.06
CA ASP A 16 -14.92 -7.33 -2.69
C ASP A 16 -15.45 -8.74 -2.98
N HIS A 17 -16.76 -8.86 -3.23
CA HIS A 17 -17.41 -10.14 -3.45
C HIS A 17 -17.35 -10.60 -4.91
N SER A 18 -17.00 -9.72 -5.84
CA SER A 18 -16.88 -10.03 -7.28
C SER A 18 -15.79 -9.20 -7.97
N ALA A 19 -15.34 -9.67 -9.13
CA ALA A 19 -14.39 -8.94 -9.96
C ALA A 19 -14.99 -7.62 -10.48
N GLU A 20 -16.29 -7.61 -10.74
CA GLU A 20 -17.04 -6.44 -11.20
C GLU A 20 -17.11 -5.36 -10.11
N GLU A 21 -17.34 -5.75 -8.86
CA GLU A 21 -17.29 -4.83 -7.71
C GLU A 21 -15.90 -4.24 -7.54
N MET A 22 -14.85 -5.08 -7.59
CA MET A 22 -13.46 -4.62 -7.54
C MET A 22 -13.17 -3.58 -8.64
N VAL A 23 -13.52 -3.88 -9.89
CA VAL A 23 -13.29 -2.97 -11.03
C VAL A 23 -14.06 -1.66 -10.85
N ARG A 24 -15.32 -1.73 -10.39
CA ARG A 24 -16.12 -0.52 -10.12
C ARG A 24 -15.49 0.32 -9.02
N TYR A 25 -15.06 -0.30 -7.93
CA TYR A 25 -14.43 0.38 -6.81
C TYR A 25 -13.12 1.06 -7.22
N MET A 26 -12.26 0.33 -7.95
CA MET A 26 -11.02 0.87 -8.48
C MET A 26 -11.25 2.08 -9.39
N ARG A 27 -12.19 2.01 -10.34
CA ARG A 27 -12.50 3.14 -11.23
C ARG A 27 -13.03 4.37 -10.51
N ALA A 28 -13.70 4.18 -9.38
CA ALA A 28 -14.30 5.28 -8.64
C ALA A 28 -13.32 5.92 -7.66
N MET A 29 -12.47 5.11 -7.00
CA MET A 29 -11.72 5.52 -5.82
C MET A 29 -10.20 5.53 -6.03
N HIS A 30 -9.70 4.76 -7.00
CA HIS A 30 -8.26 4.59 -7.22
C HIS A 30 -7.86 5.29 -8.54
N GLY A 31 -6.69 5.93 -8.53
CA GLY A 31 -6.03 6.38 -9.75
C GLY A 31 -5.29 5.21 -10.40
N ASP A 32 -4.04 5.46 -10.81
CA ASP A 32 -3.19 4.47 -11.49
C ASP A 32 -2.60 3.41 -10.56
N TRP A 33 -3.30 3.03 -9.48
CA TRP A 33 -2.82 2.02 -8.54
C TRP A 33 -2.85 0.63 -9.17
N LEU A 34 -1.79 -0.12 -8.92
CA LEU A 34 -1.74 -1.55 -9.17
C LEU A 34 -2.79 -2.29 -8.33
N ALA A 35 -3.24 -3.43 -8.81
CA ALA A 35 -4.06 -4.34 -8.03
C ALA A 35 -3.71 -5.79 -8.33
N LEU A 36 -3.79 -6.62 -7.29
CA LEU A 36 -3.67 -8.06 -7.46
C LEU A 36 -4.93 -8.57 -8.18
N PRO A 37 -4.82 -9.44 -9.20
CA PRO A 37 -5.99 -9.97 -9.90
C PRO A 37 -7.01 -10.58 -8.94
N PHE A 38 -8.31 -10.36 -9.19
CA PHE A 38 -9.37 -10.72 -8.24
C PHE A 38 -9.34 -12.19 -7.79
N HIS A 39 -9.04 -13.11 -8.70
CA HIS A 39 -8.99 -14.56 -8.45
C HIS A 39 -7.60 -15.08 -8.05
N ASP A 40 -6.62 -14.20 -7.86
CA ASP A 40 -5.28 -14.62 -7.46
C ASP A 40 -5.31 -15.18 -6.02
N PRO A 41 -4.89 -16.45 -5.80
CA PRO A 41 -4.90 -17.05 -4.48
C PRO A 41 -3.93 -16.37 -3.50
N TYR A 42 -2.92 -15.65 -4.00
CA TYR A 42 -1.91 -14.98 -3.19
C TYR A 42 -2.52 -13.92 -2.25
N LYS A 43 -3.72 -13.42 -2.53
CA LYS A 43 -4.47 -12.54 -1.62
C LYS A 43 -4.67 -13.16 -0.24
N HIS A 44 -4.84 -14.49 -0.17
CA HIS A 44 -5.01 -15.22 1.08
C HIS A 44 -3.71 -15.28 1.89
N ASP A 45 -2.59 -15.47 1.20
CA ASP A 45 -1.26 -15.48 1.83
C ASP A 45 -0.91 -14.09 2.39
N LEU A 46 -1.19 -13.02 1.64
CA LEU A 46 -0.99 -11.65 2.11
C LEU A 46 -1.88 -11.34 3.32
N LYS A 47 -3.15 -11.75 3.28
CA LYS A 47 -4.09 -11.58 4.40
C LYS A 47 -3.57 -12.24 5.68
N LYS A 48 -3.03 -13.46 5.56
CA LYS A 48 -2.44 -14.21 6.68
C LYS A 48 -1.12 -13.60 7.14
N LYS A 49 -0.19 -13.33 6.22
CA LYS A 49 1.14 -12.77 6.50
C LYS A 49 1.07 -11.48 7.30
N TYR A 50 0.12 -10.61 6.96
CA TYR A 50 -0.06 -9.32 7.62
C TYR A 50 -1.17 -9.29 8.67
N ASN A 51 -1.69 -10.45 9.06
CA ASN A 51 -2.72 -10.61 10.09
C ASN A 51 -3.92 -9.66 9.91
N ILE A 52 -4.48 -9.62 8.69
CA ILE A 52 -5.55 -8.69 8.33
C ILE A 52 -6.90 -9.23 8.84
N THR A 53 -7.37 -8.66 9.95
CA THR A 53 -8.64 -9.05 10.59
C THR A 53 -9.82 -8.13 10.30
N ALA A 54 -9.55 -6.89 9.86
CA ALA A 54 -10.56 -5.90 9.53
C ALA A 54 -10.09 -4.98 8.40
N ILE A 55 -11.04 -4.43 7.64
CA ILE A 55 -10.81 -3.49 6.54
C ILE A 55 -11.49 -2.13 6.80
N PRO A 56 -11.01 -1.02 6.19
CA PRO A 56 -9.79 -0.92 5.39
C PRO A 56 -8.51 -0.93 6.25
N LYS A 57 -7.46 -1.58 5.73
CA LYS A 57 -6.13 -1.75 6.33
C LYS A 57 -5.07 -1.39 5.29
N LEU A 58 -4.03 -0.69 5.71
CA LEU A 58 -2.90 -0.29 4.89
C LEU A 58 -1.62 -0.69 5.63
N VAL A 59 -0.82 -1.54 5.00
CA VAL A 59 0.46 -2.02 5.50
C VAL A 59 1.54 -1.45 4.60
N ILE A 60 2.55 -0.84 5.21
CA ILE A 60 3.68 -0.23 4.52
C ILE A 60 4.86 -1.18 4.65
N VAL A 61 5.45 -1.54 3.51
CA VAL A 61 6.53 -2.52 3.43
C VAL A 61 7.69 -1.96 2.63
N LYS A 62 8.90 -2.42 2.94
CA LYS A 62 10.09 -2.20 2.11
C LYS A 62 10.00 -3.04 0.83
N GLN A 63 10.84 -2.73 -0.15
CA GLN A 63 11.03 -3.58 -1.35
C GLN A 63 11.48 -5.01 -0.98
N THR A 64 12.18 -5.18 0.15
CA THR A 64 12.57 -6.49 0.69
C THR A 64 11.39 -7.30 1.25
N GLY A 65 10.22 -6.69 1.39
CA GLY A 65 9.04 -7.28 2.00
C GLY A 65 8.97 -7.17 3.53
N GLU A 66 9.96 -6.53 4.16
CA GLU A 66 9.94 -6.18 5.59
C GLU A 66 8.87 -5.12 5.89
N VAL A 67 8.16 -5.25 7.01
CA VAL A 67 7.09 -4.32 7.39
C VAL A 67 7.68 -3.09 8.07
N ILE A 68 7.43 -1.92 7.50
CA ILE A 68 7.70 -0.62 8.14
C ILE A 68 6.59 -0.33 9.17
N THR A 69 5.33 -0.51 8.78
CA THR A 69 4.20 -0.38 9.71
C THR A 69 2.94 -1.07 9.20
N ASP A 70 2.15 -1.63 10.12
CA ASP A 70 0.80 -2.13 9.84
C ASP A 70 -0.29 -1.10 10.19
N LYS A 71 0.10 0.10 10.64
CA LYS A 71 -0.81 1.19 11.08
C LYS A 71 -0.91 2.30 10.04
N GLY A 72 -0.61 2.03 8.78
CA GLY A 72 -0.55 3.03 7.70
C GLY A 72 -1.81 3.90 7.64
N ARG A 73 -3.00 3.29 7.67
CA ARG A 73 -4.29 4.02 7.69
C ARG A 73 -4.40 5.02 8.84
N LYS A 74 -4.01 4.60 10.06
CA LYS A 74 -4.05 5.47 11.24
C LYS A 74 -3.06 6.62 11.09
N GLN A 75 -1.86 6.33 10.59
CA GLN A 75 -0.84 7.36 10.40
C GLN A 75 -1.23 8.40 9.35
N ILE A 76 -1.85 7.99 8.23
CA ILE A 76 -2.40 8.94 7.25
C ILE A 76 -3.44 9.83 7.92
N ARG A 77 -4.40 9.25 8.65
CA ARG A 77 -5.45 10.01 9.32
C ARG A 77 -4.88 11.00 10.34
N ASP A 78 -3.94 10.56 11.16
CA ASP A 78 -3.44 11.33 12.30
C ASP A 78 -2.35 12.35 11.90
N LYS A 79 -1.58 12.07 10.83
CA LYS A 79 -0.37 12.83 10.46
C LYS A 79 -0.38 13.38 9.02
N GLY A 80 -1.34 13.00 8.19
CA GLY A 80 -1.40 13.38 6.78
C GLY A 80 -0.10 13.03 6.04
N LEU A 81 0.35 13.93 5.17
CA LEU A 81 1.55 13.73 4.34
C LEU A 81 2.84 13.53 5.14
N SER A 82 2.90 13.99 6.40
CA SER A 82 4.13 13.88 7.20
C SER A 82 4.49 12.43 7.54
N CYS A 83 3.53 11.49 7.57
CA CYS A 83 3.86 10.08 7.79
C CYS A 83 4.67 9.48 6.64
N PHE A 84 4.53 10.01 5.43
CA PHE A 84 5.25 9.53 4.25
C PHE A 84 6.77 9.67 4.42
N ARG A 85 7.24 10.78 5.01
CA ARG A 85 8.67 10.98 5.30
C ARG A 85 9.21 9.91 6.23
N ASN A 86 8.47 9.60 7.29
CA ASN A 86 8.86 8.53 8.23
C ASN A 86 8.90 7.16 7.55
N TRP A 87 8.04 6.91 6.56
CA TRP A 87 8.08 5.67 5.78
C TRP A 87 9.31 5.61 4.87
N LEU A 88 9.66 6.72 4.22
CA LEU A 88 10.86 6.80 3.39
C LEU A 88 12.15 6.62 4.21
N GLU A 89 12.21 7.22 5.40
CA GLU A 89 13.31 7.01 6.35
C GLU A 89 13.39 5.54 6.79
N GLY A 90 12.25 4.95 7.18
CA GLY A 90 12.19 3.54 7.58
C GLY A 90 12.49 2.56 6.44
N ALA A 91 12.31 2.99 5.19
CA ALA A 91 12.66 2.23 4.00
C ALA A 91 14.14 2.35 3.60
N ASP A 92 14.94 3.09 4.36
CA ASP A 92 16.36 3.39 4.08
C ASP A 92 16.58 4.09 2.72
N ILE A 93 15.52 4.68 2.15
CA ILE A 93 15.56 5.26 0.80
C ILE A 93 16.53 6.46 0.75
N PHE A 94 16.63 7.25 1.82
CA PHE A 94 17.56 8.39 1.87
C PHE A 94 19.04 7.99 1.99
N GLN A 95 19.35 6.77 2.44
CA GLN A 95 20.75 6.29 2.45
C GLN A 95 21.23 5.89 1.04
N ASN A 96 20.31 5.49 0.16
CA ASN A 96 20.65 5.03 -1.20
C ASN A 96 20.92 6.17 -2.20
N PHE A 97 20.67 7.43 -1.84
CA PHE A 97 21.00 8.61 -2.65
C PHE A 97 22.25 9.34 -2.16
N SER A 98 22.90 8.83 -1.11
CA SER A 98 24.18 9.36 -0.60
C SER A 98 25.33 8.53 -1.15
N SER A 99 25.63 8.70 -2.44
CA SER A 99 26.88 8.23 -3.07
C SER A 99 27.27 9.15 -4.20
#